data_AF-A0A2V4AY31-F1
#
_entry.id   AF-A0A2V4AY31-F1
#
_cell.length_a   1.000
_cell.length_b   1.000
_cell.length_c   1.000
_cell.angle_alpha   90.00
_cell.angle_beta   90.00
_cell.angle_gamma   90.00
#
_symmetry.space_group_name_H-M   'P 1'
#
loop_
_entity.id
_entity.type
_entity.pdbx_description
1 polymer ?
#
loop_
_entity_poly.entity_id
_entity_poly.type
_entity_poly.pdbx_seq_one_letter_code
_entity_poly.pdbx_strand_id
1 'polypeptide(L)'
;MRADVTAAAAAVPGVSGVEVTFTTLSERERLALAQQLRSPRGMSLGADTRVYAVASGKGGVGKSSVAANLAVTLARSGSSVGLLDADVWGHSVPRLFGVRRNPVALKGLMLPVEAHGVRLMSVGFLVSEGEPVIWRGPMLHKALEQFLTDVHWVSSTCCCWTSRPALGTSRCPCWSWCLRPPCLP
;
A
#
# COMPACT_ATOMS: atom_id res chain seq x y z
N MET A 1 1.78 -0.43 20.46
CA MET A 1 2.06 -1.83 20.05
C MET A 1 1.89 -2.82 21.20
N ARG A 2 2.72 -2.83 22.26
CA ARG A 2 2.56 -3.80 23.38
C ARG A 2 1.18 -3.71 24.03
N ALA A 3 0.77 -2.49 24.41
CA ALA A 3 -0.54 -2.24 25.00
C ALA A 3 -1.70 -2.66 24.09
N ASP A 4 -1.63 -2.35 22.80
CA ASP A 4 -2.66 -2.69 21.82
C ASP A 4 -2.81 -4.22 21.66
N VAL A 5 -1.68 -4.95 21.59
CA VAL A 5 -1.66 -6.41 21.50
C VAL A 5 -2.21 -7.05 22.77
N THR A 6 -1.80 -6.55 23.95
CA THR A 6 -2.31 -7.03 25.24
C THR A 6 -3.82 -6.82 25.36
N ALA A 7 -4.32 -5.64 24.99
CA ALA A 7 -5.75 -5.33 25.04
C ALA A 7 -6.57 -6.22 24.10
N ALA A 8 -6.09 -6.44 22.87
CA ALA A 8 -6.74 -7.34 21.91
C ALA A 8 -6.76 -8.80 22.38
N ALA A 9 -5.65 -9.30 22.93
CA ALA A 9 -5.55 -10.67 23.43
C ALA A 9 -6.38 -10.91 24.70
N ALA A 10 -6.45 -9.92 25.60
CA ALA A 10 -7.25 -10.01 26.83
C ALA A 10 -8.77 -9.97 26.57
N ALA A 11 -9.21 -9.46 25.42
CA ALA A 11 -10.62 -9.45 25.04
C ALA A 11 -11.14 -10.84 24.58
N VAL A 12 -10.26 -11.83 24.40
CA VAL A 12 -10.64 -13.19 24.01
C VAL A 12 -11.23 -13.93 25.23
N PRO A 13 -12.44 -14.51 25.12
CA PRO A 13 -13.07 -15.23 26.22
C PRO A 13 -12.16 -16.36 26.75
N GLY A 14 -11.93 -16.38 28.07
CA GLY A 14 -11.13 -17.40 28.75
C GLY A 14 -9.65 -17.03 29.01
N VAL A 15 -9.19 -15.85 28.57
CA VAL A 15 -7.82 -15.38 28.84
C VAL A 15 -7.75 -14.67 30.20
N SER A 16 -6.94 -15.19 31.12
CA SER A 16 -6.77 -14.64 32.48
C SER A 16 -5.51 -13.75 32.65
N GLY A 17 -4.59 -13.80 31.69
CA GLY A 17 -3.37 -13.00 31.68
C GLY A 17 -2.67 -13.06 30.33
N VAL A 18 -1.98 -11.98 29.96
CA VAL A 18 -1.26 -11.87 28.68
C VAL A 18 0.14 -11.33 28.94
N GLU A 19 1.15 -12.13 28.64
CA GLU A 19 2.56 -11.70 28.61
C GLU A 19 3.01 -11.55 27.15
N VAL A 20 3.46 -10.35 26.78
CA VAL A 20 3.90 -10.05 25.40
C VAL A 20 5.41 -9.88 25.40
N THR A 21 6.13 -10.82 24.80
CA THR A 21 7.59 -10.74 24.63
C THR A 21 7.92 -10.48 23.16
N PHE A 22 8.67 -9.41 22.90
CA PHE A 22 9.14 -9.09 21.54
C PHE A 22 10.47 -9.79 21.29
N THR A 23 10.49 -10.65 20.28
CA THR A 23 11.71 -11.33 19.82
C THR A 23 11.89 -11.08 18.32
N THR A 24 13.11 -11.31 17.84
CA THR A 24 13.39 -11.28 16.41
C THR A 24 12.97 -12.60 15.77
N LEU A 25 12.19 -12.53 14.68
CA LEU A 25 11.79 -13.73 13.93
C LEU A 25 13.01 -14.39 13.28
N SER A 26 13.19 -15.68 13.55
CA SER A 26 14.11 -16.56 12.83
C SER A 26 13.72 -16.68 11.35
N GLU A 27 14.63 -17.18 10.53
CA GLU A 27 14.38 -17.34 9.09
C GLU A 27 13.20 -18.28 8.78
N ARG A 28 13.04 -19.34 9.59
CA ARG A 28 11.92 -20.30 9.49
C ARG A 28 10.59 -19.66 9.84
N GLU A 29 10.54 -18.83 10.89
CA GLU A 29 9.31 -18.13 11.29
C GLU A 29 8.91 -17.07 10.27
N ARG A 30 9.88 -16.35 9.69
CA ARG A 30 9.61 -15.42 8.58
C ARG A 30 9.02 -16.13 7.36
N LEU A 31 9.50 -17.34 7.04
CA LEU A 31 8.95 -18.17 5.96
C LEU A 31 7.50 -18.58 6.25
N ALA A 32 7.23 -19.10 7.45
CA ALA A 32 5.89 -19.54 7.84
C ALA A 32 4.89 -18.38 7.81
N LEU A 33 5.28 -17.22 8.36
CA LEU A 33 4.44 -16.02 8.33
C LEU A 33 4.19 -15.53 6.90
N ALA A 34 5.22 -15.52 6.05
CA ALA A 34 5.04 -15.16 4.64
C ALA A 34 4.09 -16.12 3.92
N GLN A 35 4.14 -17.43 4.20
CA GLN A 35 3.20 -18.41 3.63
C GLN A 35 1.77 -18.21 4.12
N GLN A 36 1.58 -17.87 5.40
CA GLN A 36 0.25 -17.58 5.95
C GLN A 36 -0.36 -16.29 5.38
N LEU A 37 0.46 -15.25 5.19
CA LEU A 37 0.01 -13.95 4.66
C LEU A 37 -0.11 -13.94 3.14
N ARG A 38 0.58 -14.85 2.44
CA ARG A 38 0.39 -15.05 1.00
C ARG A 38 -0.98 -15.66 0.77
N SER A 39 -1.95 -14.84 0.37
CA SER A 39 -3.18 -15.34 -0.21
C SER A 39 -2.85 -16.16 -1.48
N PRO A 40 -3.53 -17.28 -1.77
CA PRO A 40 -3.18 -18.19 -2.87
C PRO A 40 -3.35 -17.62 -4.29
N ARG A 41 -3.58 -16.32 -4.45
CA ARG A 41 -3.88 -15.69 -5.73
C ARG A 41 -3.12 -14.38 -5.82
N GLY A 42 -2.14 -14.30 -6.73
CA GLY A 42 -1.53 -13.03 -7.12
C GLY A 42 -2.61 -12.02 -7.49
N MET A 43 -2.40 -10.74 -7.15
CA MET A 43 -3.38 -9.64 -7.22
C MET A 43 -4.83 -10.12 -7.34
N SER A 44 -5.38 -10.70 -6.27
CA SER A 44 -6.83 -10.76 -6.15
C SER A 44 -7.26 -9.49 -5.45
N LEU A 45 -7.21 -8.34 -6.16
CA LEU A 45 -8.19 -7.29 -5.86
C LEU A 45 -9.53 -8.03 -5.93
N GLY A 46 -10.17 -8.26 -4.78
CA GLY A 46 -11.43 -9.00 -4.74
C GLY A 46 -12.39 -8.39 -5.76
N ALA A 47 -13.32 -9.18 -6.30
CA ALA A 47 -14.26 -8.68 -7.31
C ALA A 47 -14.97 -7.37 -6.88
N ASP A 48 -15.10 -7.15 -5.58
CA ASP A 48 -15.71 -5.96 -4.96
C ASP A 48 -14.74 -4.78 -4.73
N THR A 49 -13.49 -4.88 -5.18
CA THR A 49 -12.46 -3.85 -5.02
C THR A 49 -12.62 -2.76 -6.05
N ARG A 50 -12.87 -1.53 -5.61
CA ARG A 50 -12.93 -0.35 -6.48
C ARG A 50 -11.55 0.30 -6.57
N VAL A 51 -11.13 0.66 -7.78
CA VAL A 51 -9.86 1.36 -8.02
C VAL A 51 -10.15 2.78 -8.49
N TYR A 52 -9.58 3.77 -7.80
CA TYR A 52 -9.73 5.18 -8.11
C TYR A 52 -8.37 5.75 -8.54
N ALA A 53 -8.26 6.15 -9.81
CA ALA A 53 -7.07 6.81 -10.31
C ALA A 53 -7.18 8.33 -10.14
N VAL A 54 -6.24 8.92 -9.40
CA VAL A 54 -6.10 10.37 -9.18
C VAL A 54 -4.88 10.86 -9.97
N ALA A 55 -5.13 11.40 -11.17
CA ALA A 55 -4.10 11.93 -12.04
C ALA A 55 -4.29 13.44 -12.30
N SER A 56 -3.20 14.13 -12.65
CA SER A 56 -3.24 15.55 -13.06
C SER A 56 -2.09 15.87 -14.00
N GLY A 57 -2.42 16.59 -15.07
CA GLY A 57 -1.49 17.07 -16.09
C GLY A 57 -0.52 18.16 -15.64
N LYS A 58 -0.69 18.73 -14.44
CA LYS A 58 0.20 19.78 -13.91
C LYS A 58 0.80 19.38 -12.55
N GLY A 59 2.06 19.77 -12.34
CA GLY A 59 2.71 19.67 -11.02
C GLY A 59 2.10 20.68 -10.04
N GLY A 60 2.04 20.35 -8.74
CA GLY A 60 1.64 21.32 -7.70
C GLY A 60 0.14 21.52 -7.46
N VAL A 61 -0.77 20.87 -8.20
CA VAL A 61 -2.23 21.03 -8.02
C VAL A 61 -2.82 20.34 -6.77
N GLY A 62 -1.99 19.68 -5.95
CA GLY A 62 -2.48 18.96 -4.76
C GLY A 62 -3.06 17.56 -5.00
N LYS A 63 -2.72 16.88 -6.11
CA LYS A 63 -3.14 15.48 -6.38
C LYS A 63 -3.01 14.57 -5.16
N SER A 64 -1.82 14.54 -4.56
CA SER A 64 -1.49 13.65 -3.44
C SER A 64 -2.28 14.03 -2.19
N SER A 65 -2.53 15.32 -1.98
CA SER A 65 -3.38 15.81 -0.88
C SER A 65 -4.83 15.38 -1.07
N VAL A 66 -5.36 15.45 -2.29
CA VAL A 66 -6.72 14.97 -2.60
C VAL A 66 -6.82 13.46 -2.41
N ALA A 67 -5.86 12.70 -2.94
CA ALA A 67 -5.82 11.24 -2.79
C ALA A 67 -5.68 10.80 -1.32
N ALA A 68 -4.84 11.49 -0.54
CA ALA A 68 -4.67 11.24 0.88
C ALA A 68 -5.96 11.49 1.67
N ASN A 69 -6.60 12.64 1.47
CA ASN A 69 -7.85 12.99 2.14
C ASN A 69 -8.99 12.05 1.76
N LEU A 70 -9.09 11.67 0.48
CA LEU A 70 -10.07 10.70 0.02
C LEU A 70 -9.86 9.34 0.70
N ALA A 71 -8.61 8.84 0.73
CA ALA A 71 -8.28 7.57 1.36
C ALA A 71 -8.63 7.56 2.86
N VAL A 72 -8.25 8.61 3.59
CA VAL A 72 -8.56 8.74 5.03
C VAL A 72 -10.07 8.83 5.25
N THR A 73 -10.81 9.56 4.41
CA THR A 73 -12.27 9.70 4.54
C THR A 73 -12.96 8.35 4.35
N LEU A 74 -12.54 7.57 3.36
CA LEU A 74 -13.06 6.23 3.11
C LEU A 74 -12.68 5.24 4.23
N ALA A 75 -11.49 5.35 4.81
CA ALA A 75 -11.11 4.56 5.97
C ALA A 75 -11.98 4.90 7.19
N ARG A 76 -12.27 6.20 7.39
CA ARG A 76 -13.15 6.67 8.48
C ARG A 76 -14.61 6.25 8.28
N SER A 77 -15.06 6.00 7.05
CA SER A 77 -16.38 5.43 6.78
C SER A 77 -16.43 3.90 6.95
N GLY A 78 -15.37 3.27 7.47
CA GLY A 78 -15.31 1.83 7.72
C GLY A 78 -14.86 0.99 6.53
N SER A 79 -14.42 1.59 5.42
CA SER A 79 -13.90 0.84 4.28
C SER A 79 -12.45 0.44 4.52
N SER A 80 -12.06 -0.75 4.04
CA SER A 80 -10.65 -1.13 3.93
C SER A 80 -10.00 -0.39 2.75
N VAL A 81 -9.01 0.46 3.02
CA VAL A 81 -8.41 1.34 2.00
C VAL A 81 -6.91 1.08 1.83
N GLY A 82 -6.50 0.95 0.57
CA GLY A 82 -5.11 1.03 0.14
C GLY A 82 -4.85 2.31 -0.66
N LEU A 83 -3.69 2.93 -0.45
CA LEU A 83 -3.21 4.07 -1.23
C LEU A 83 -1.83 3.73 -1.80
N LEU A 84 -1.74 3.75 -3.13
CA LEU A 84 -0.53 3.50 -3.90
C LEU A 84 -0.05 4.78 -4.57
N ASP A 85 1.12 5.27 -4.16
CA ASP A 85 1.74 6.46 -4.72
C ASP A 85 2.79 6.11 -5.77
N ALA A 86 2.50 6.45 -7.02
CA ALA A 86 3.40 6.24 -8.17
C ALA A 86 4.00 7.54 -8.72
N ASP A 87 3.93 8.66 -7.99
CA ASP A 87 4.60 9.90 -8.40
C ASP A 87 6.10 9.84 -8.06
N VAL A 88 6.91 9.47 -9.06
CA VAL A 88 8.37 9.35 -8.94
C VAL A 88 9.04 10.65 -8.49
N TRP A 89 8.56 11.78 -9.00
CA TRP A 89 9.21 13.09 -8.83
C TRP A 89 8.61 13.91 -7.68
N GLY A 90 7.44 13.52 -7.18
CA GLY A 90 6.65 14.28 -6.22
C GLY A 90 6.09 13.44 -5.07
N HIS A 91 6.76 12.35 -4.72
CA HIS A 91 6.35 11.45 -3.64
C HIS A 91 6.18 12.24 -2.33
N SER A 92 4.92 12.43 -1.95
CA SER A 92 4.51 13.25 -0.81
C SER A 92 3.59 12.49 0.12
N VAL A 93 3.08 11.33 -0.30
CA VAL A 93 2.15 10.53 0.49
C VAL A 93 2.76 10.06 1.82
N PRO A 94 3.99 9.50 1.89
CA PRO A 94 4.60 9.15 3.18
C PRO A 94 4.66 10.34 4.15
N ARG A 95 5.02 11.52 3.64
CA ARG A 95 5.11 12.76 4.42
C ARG A 95 3.75 13.29 4.85
N LEU A 96 2.76 13.27 3.96
CA LEU A 96 1.38 13.69 4.25
C LEU A 96 0.74 12.84 5.35
N PHE A 97 1.08 11.56 5.43
CA PHE A 97 0.62 10.65 6.49
C PHE A 97 1.54 10.64 7.72
N GLY A 98 2.60 11.47 7.75
CA GLY A 98 3.53 11.53 8.88
C GLY A 98 4.34 10.25 9.11
N VAL A 99 4.51 9.43 8.06
CA VAL A 99 5.14 8.12 8.15
C VAL A 99 6.64 8.23 7.83
N ARG A 100 7.48 7.77 8.75
CA ARG A 100 8.95 7.69 8.60
C ARG A 100 9.50 6.27 8.53
N ARG A 101 8.65 5.27 8.71
CA ARG A 101 9.04 3.85 8.66
C ARG A 101 8.90 3.31 7.24
N ASN A 102 9.79 2.40 6.87
CA ASN A 102 9.73 1.73 5.58
C ASN A 102 8.82 0.48 5.64
N PRO A 103 8.24 0.08 4.50
CA PRO A 103 7.57 -1.21 4.35
C PRO A 103 8.47 -2.38 4.77
N VAL A 104 7.87 -3.43 5.32
CA VAL A 104 8.60 -4.63 5.72
C VAL A 104 8.53 -5.66 4.60
N ALA A 105 9.68 -6.09 4.10
CA ALA A 105 9.77 -7.19 3.15
C ALA A 105 9.91 -8.55 3.88
N LEU A 106 8.95 -9.44 3.66
CA LEU A 106 8.91 -10.80 4.16
C LEU A 106 9.04 -11.79 2.99
N LYS A 107 10.30 -12.15 2.65
CA LYS A 107 10.65 -13.15 1.63
C LYS A 107 9.79 -13.06 0.36
N GLY A 108 9.79 -11.91 -0.30
CA GLY A 108 9.05 -11.67 -1.55
C GLY A 108 7.60 -11.23 -1.37
N LEU A 109 7.12 -11.05 -0.13
CA LEU A 109 5.89 -10.33 0.19
C LEU A 109 6.25 -8.98 0.83
N MET A 110 5.65 -7.90 0.39
CA MET A 110 5.81 -6.57 0.99
C MET A 110 4.59 -6.23 1.85
N LEU A 111 4.84 -5.89 3.12
CA LEU A 111 3.80 -5.39 4.01
C LEU A 111 3.71 -3.87 3.89
N PRO A 112 2.55 -3.32 3.48
CA PRO A 112 2.38 -1.88 3.37
C PRO A 112 2.42 -1.22 4.75
N VAL A 113 2.76 0.06 4.77
CA VAL A 113 2.76 0.81 6.02
C VAL A 113 1.36 1.28 6.34
N GLU A 114 0.83 0.93 7.51
CA GLU A 114 -0.49 1.40 7.92
C GLU A 114 -0.42 2.75 8.64
N ALA A 115 -1.24 3.73 8.27
CA ALA A 115 -1.41 4.99 8.98
C ALA A 115 -2.82 5.55 8.77
N HIS A 116 -3.43 6.11 9.82
CA HIS A 116 -4.79 6.67 9.76
C HIS A 116 -5.86 5.70 9.20
N GLY A 117 -5.70 4.39 9.45
CA GLY A 117 -6.59 3.34 8.90
C GLY A 117 -6.40 3.06 7.41
N VAL A 118 -5.34 3.62 6.79
CA VAL A 118 -5.00 3.43 5.37
C VAL A 118 -3.71 2.65 5.25
N ARG A 119 -3.68 1.66 4.35
CA ARG A 119 -2.46 0.94 3.99
C ARG A 119 -1.73 1.70 2.87
N LEU A 120 -0.48 2.05 3.10
CA LEU A 120 0.30 2.90 2.22
C LEU A 120 1.42 2.12 1.53
N MET A 121 1.53 2.30 0.23
CA MET A 121 2.72 1.95 -0.54
C MET A 121 3.08 3.14 -1.43
N SER A 122 4.37 3.45 -1.55
CA SER A 122 4.85 4.59 -2.33
C SER A 122 6.23 4.27 -2.86
N VAL A 123 6.52 4.74 -4.07
CA VAL A 123 7.90 4.77 -4.59
C VAL A 123 8.83 5.57 -3.66
N GLY A 124 8.29 6.56 -2.93
CA GLY A 124 9.02 7.32 -1.92
C GLY A 124 9.55 6.49 -0.75
N PHE A 125 9.02 5.29 -0.48
CA PHE A 125 9.59 4.40 0.53
C PHE A 125 10.84 3.66 0.05
N LEU A 126 11.06 3.59 -1.26
CA LEU A 126 12.20 2.92 -1.87
C LEU A 126 13.38 3.87 -2.11
N VAL A 127 13.18 5.17 -1.87
CA VAL A 127 14.17 6.22 -2.11
C VAL A 127 14.58 6.82 -0.77
N SER A 128 15.89 6.86 -0.49
CA SER A 128 16.43 7.54 0.69
C SER A 128 16.18 9.05 0.58
N GLU A 129 15.79 9.70 1.68
CA GLU A 129 15.58 11.15 1.68
C GLU A 129 16.87 11.89 1.27
N GLY A 130 16.79 12.71 0.23
CA GLY A 130 17.90 13.54 -0.24
C GLY A 130 18.74 12.95 -1.39
N GLU A 131 18.50 11.69 -1.78
CA GLU A 131 19.20 11.09 -2.92
C GLU A 131 18.38 11.22 -4.22
N PRO A 132 18.89 11.93 -5.24
CA PRO A 132 18.25 11.96 -6.55
C PRO A 132 18.41 10.59 -7.23
N VAL A 133 17.36 9.77 -7.16
CA VAL A 133 17.34 8.48 -7.87
C VAL A 133 16.84 8.69 -9.30
N ILE A 134 17.69 8.34 -10.28
CA ILE A 134 17.30 8.34 -11.69
C ILE A 134 16.51 7.07 -11.97
N TRP A 135 15.18 7.17 -11.92
CA TRP A 135 14.30 6.08 -12.30
C TRP A 135 14.19 5.98 -13.82
N ARG A 136 14.73 4.89 -14.39
CA ARG A 136 14.46 4.54 -15.79
C ARG A 136 13.03 3.99 -15.90
N GLY A 137 12.33 4.30 -16.99
CA GLY A 137 10.95 3.83 -17.23
C GLY A 137 10.71 2.33 -16.95
N PRO A 138 11.60 1.41 -17.39
CA PRO A 138 11.49 -0.02 -17.09
C PRO A 138 11.61 -0.37 -15.60
N MET A 139 12.43 0.37 -14.83
CA MET A 139 12.58 0.14 -13.39
C MET A 139 11.34 0.59 -12.63
N LEU A 140 10.79 1.75 -12.99
CA LEU A 140 9.54 2.23 -12.41
C LEU A 140 8.41 1.26 -12.69
N HIS A 141 8.30 0.80 -13.95
CA HIS A 141 7.27 -0.14 -14.34
C HIS A 141 7.35 -1.44 -13.52
N LYS A 142 8.56 -2.02 -13.41
CA LYS A 142 8.79 -3.22 -12.59
C LYS A 142 8.46 -3.00 -11.11
N ALA A 143 8.82 -1.84 -10.54
CA ALA A 143 8.50 -1.53 -9.15
C ALA A 143 6.99 -1.41 -8.92
N LEU A 144 6.26 -0.79 -9.86
CA LEU A 144 4.80 -0.69 -9.79
C LEU A 144 4.15 -2.06 -9.95
N GLU A 145 4.63 -2.91 -10.86
CA GLU A 145 4.17 -4.30 -10.97
C GLU A 145 4.36 -5.05 -9.67
N GLN A 146 5.54 -4.93 -9.03
CA GLN A 146 5.80 -5.54 -7.73
C GLN A 146 4.90 -4.98 -6.62
N PHE A 147 4.59 -3.69 -6.61
CA PHE A 147 3.63 -3.12 -5.65
C PHE A 147 2.21 -3.66 -5.82
N LEU A 148 1.89 -4.08 -7.03
CA LEU A 148 0.60 -4.61 -7.41
C LEU A 148 0.51 -6.13 -7.14
N THR A 149 1.59 -6.89 -7.36
CA THR A 149 1.58 -8.36 -7.21
C THR A 149 2.04 -8.83 -5.84
N ASP A 150 3.05 -8.17 -5.27
CA ASP A 150 3.81 -8.70 -4.15
C ASP A 150 3.46 -8.01 -2.83
N VAL A 151 2.55 -7.03 -2.84
CA VAL A 151 2.11 -6.34 -1.62
C VAL A 151 0.86 -6.97 -1.04
N HIS A 152 0.85 -7.13 0.28
CA HIS A 152 -0.28 -7.68 1.01
C HIS A 152 -1.40 -6.64 1.22
N TRP A 153 -2.25 -6.48 0.21
CA TRP A 153 -3.48 -5.69 0.27
C TRP A 153 -4.62 -6.56 0.79
N VAL A 154 -4.84 -6.64 2.11
CA VAL A 154 -6.03 -7.37 2.63
C VAL A 154 -7.29 -6.65 2.14
N SER A 155 -8.18 -7.41 1.49
CA SER A 155 -9.55 -7.06 1.07
C SER A 155 -9.85 -5.55 1.04
N SER A 156 -9.21 -4.81 0.13
CA SER A 156 -9.33 -3.36 0.09
C SER A 156 -10.46 -2.98 -0.87
N THR A 157 -11.55 -2.42 -0.35
CA THR A 157 -12.70 -1.94 -1.16
C THR A 157 -12.32 -0.71 -2.00
N CYS A 158 -11.21 -0.03 -1.69
CA CYS A 158 -10.74 1.15 -2.43
C CYS A 158 -9.21 1.19 -2.56
N CYS A 159 -8.69 1.19 -3.79
CA CYS A 159 -7.29 1.48 -4.09
C CYS A 159 -7.17 2.84 -4.78
N CYS A 160 -6.51 3.82 -4.15
CA CYS A 160 -6.24 5.12 -4.75
C CYS A 160 -4.86 5.11 -5.40
N TRP A 161 -4.77 5.50 -6.68
CA TRP A 161 -3.50 5.55 -7.43
C TRP A 161 -3.16 6.97 -7.87
N THR A 162 -1.98 7.48 -7.50
CA THR A 162 -1.50 8.79 -7.96
C THR A 162 -0.46 8.65 -9.06
N SER A 163 -0.69 9.32 -10.19
CA SER A 163 0.31 9.40 -11.27
C SER A 163 0.33 10.78 -11.94
N ARG A 164 1.47 11.13 -12.54
CA ARG A 164 1.54 12.17 -13.57
C ARG A 164 1.26 11.51 -14.93
N PRO A 165 0.46 12.12 -15.82
CA PRO A 165 0.29 11.60 -17.17
C PRO A 165 1.66 11.64 -17.88
N ALA A 166 2.04 10.52 -18.48
CA ALA A 166 3.22 10.45 -19.32
C ALA A 166 3.01 11.36 -20.54
N LEU A 167 3.77 12.45 -20.61
CA LEU A 167 3.95 13.21 -21.86
C LEU A 167 4.80 12.34 -22.79
N GLY A 168 4.14 11.58 -23.67
CA GLY A 168 4.81 10.80 -24.73
C GLY A 168 4.54 9.31 -24.68
N THR A 169 3.67 8.86 -25.59
CA THR A 169 3.57 7.52 -26.20
C THR A 169 4.35 6.36 -25.56
N SER A 170 3.72 5.66 -24.61
CA SER A 170 3.65 4.20 -24.55
C SER A 170 2.66 3.82 -23.45
N ARG A 171 1.66 2.97 -23.77
CA ARG A 171 0.61 2.54 -22.83
C ARG A 171 1.26 1.79 -21.68
N CYS A 172 1.30 2.40 -20.51
CA CYS A 172 1.69 1.69 -19.29
C CYS A 172 0.60 0.65 -18.97
N PRO A 173 0.90 -0.65 -18.89
CA PRO A 173 -0.08 -1.72 -18.68
C PRO A 173 -1.01 -1.47 -17.49
N CYS A 174 -0.56 -0.80 -16.44
CA CYS A 174 -1.38 -0.41 -15.29
C CYS A 174 -2.65 0.40 -15.66
N TRP A 175 -2.63 1.14 -16.78
CA TRP A 175 -3.79 1.88 -17.27
C TRP A 175 -4.89 0.96 -17.79
N SER A 176 -4.57 -0.19 -18.38
CA SER A 176 -5.59 -1.16 -18.82
C SER A 176 -6.30 -1.82 -17.65
N TRP A 177 -5.67 -1.84 -16.47
CA TRP A 177 -6.25 -2.32 -15.22
C TRP A 177 -7.15 -1.28 -14.55
N CYS A 178 -6.78 0.01 -14.57
CA CYS A 178 -7.63 1.10 -14.06
C CYS A 178 -8.86 1.38 -14.92
N LEU A 179 -8.79 1.10 -16.23
CA LEU A 179 -9.86 1.37 -17.20
C LEU A 179 -10.80 0.18 -17.42
N ARG A 180 -10.63 -0.95 -16.71
CA ARG A 180 -11.64 -2.01 -16.73
C ARG A 180 -12.88 -1.48 -16.00
N PRO A 181 -14.04 -1.42 -16.67
CA PRO A 181 -15.26 -0.98 -16.01
C PRO A 181 -15.55 -1.95 -14.84
N PRO A 182 -16.10 -1.45 -13.72
CA PRO A 182 -16.66 -2.34 -12.72
C PRO A 182 -17.75 -3.15 -13.43
N CYS A 183 -17.61 -4.48 -13.46
CA CYS A 183 -18.75 -5.34 -13.76
C CYS A 183 -19.73 -5.15 -12.60
N LEU A 184 -20.68 -4.23 -12.78
CA LEU A 184 -21.87 -4.12 -11.96
C LEU A 184 -22.68 -5.43 -12.10
N PRO A 185 -23.18 -6.02 -11.00
CA PRO A 185 -24.24 -7.02 -11.08
C PRO A 185 -25.55 -6.39 -11.56
#